data_AF-B1V4J8-F1
#
_entry.id   AF-B1V4J8-F1
#
_cell.length_a   1.000
_cell.length_b   1.000
_cell.length_c   1.000
_cell.angle_alpha   90.00
_cell.angle_beta   90.00
_cell.angle_gamma   90.00
#
_symmetry.space_group_name_H-M   'P 1'
#
loop_
_entity.id
_entity.type
_entity.pdbx_description
1 polymer ?
#
loop_
_entity_poly.entity_id
_entity_poly.type
_entity_poly.pdbx_seq_one_letter_code
_entity_poly.pdbx_strand_id
1 'polypeptide(L)' 'MAKAILTKKSLVLKYQKGVDDSGSPKFSTQKFSKIKVDAEDEKLYEVGKALANLLSSRVNSVLKEDDFKFVDDTQ' A
#
# COMPACT_ATOMS: atom_id res chain seq x y z
N MET A 1 1.64 28.02 13.11
CA MET A 1 1.63 27.54 11.70
C MET A 1 1.13 26.09 11.70
N ALA A 2 0.47 25.60 10.65
CA ALA A 2 0.03 24.20 10.63
C ALA A 2 1.19 23.26 10.26
N LYS A 3 1.35 22.16 11.01
CA LYS A 3 2.35 21.11 10.77
C LYS A 3 1.66 19.78 10.45
N ALA A 4 2.12 19.07 9.43
CA ALA A 4 1.66 17.71 9.12
C ALA A 4 2.55 16.67 9.81
N ILE A 5 1.94 15.70 10.49
CA ILE A 5 2.64 14.58 11.13
C ILE A 5 2.12 13.28 10.54
N LEU A 6 3.03 12.43 10.05
CA LEU A 6 2.68 11.08 9.59
C LEU A 6 2.24 10.23 10.79
N THR A 7 1.03 9.68 10.72
CA THR A 7 0.43 8.91 11.81
C THR A 7 0.30 7.42 11.49
N LYS A 8 0.14 7.07 10.22
CA LYS A 8 0.01 5.68 9.77
C LYS A 8 0.63 5.52 8.39
N LYS A 9 1.24 4.35 8.19
CA LYS A 9 1.76 3.89 6.90
C LYS A 9 1.13 2.54 6.58
N SER A 10 0.71 2.36 5.33
CA SER A 10 0.12 1.13 4.81
C SER A 10 0.67 0.81 3.42
N LEU A 11 0.69 -0.48 3.10
CA LEU A 11 1.05 -1.01 1.79
C LEU A 11 -0.20 -1.64 1.18
N VAL A 12 -0.51 -1.27 -0.06
CA VAL A 12 -1.67 -1.76 -0.78
C VAL A 12 -1.21 -2.42 -2.06
N LEU A 13 -1.56 -3.69 -2.21
CA LEU A 13 -1.29 -4.47 -3.40
C LEU A 13 -2.57 -4.62 -4.21
N LYS A 14 -2.50 -4.34 -5.51
CA LYS A 14 -3.57 -4.60 -6.47
C LYS A 14 -3.08 -5.63 -7.47
N TYR A 15 -3.77 -6.75 -7.58
CA TYR A 15 -3.37 -7.87 -8.45
C TYR A 15 -4.56 -8.56 -9.07
N GLN A 16 -4.35 -9.19 -10.23
CA GLN A 16 -5.37 -10.04 -10.84
C GLN A 16 -5.40 -11.38 -10.10
N LYS A 17 -6.57 -11.76 -9.57
CA LYS A 17 -6.78 -13.01 -8.84
C LYS A 17 -7.31 -14.13 -9.75
N GLY A 18 -7.83 -13.80 -10.92
CA GLY A 18 -8.33 -14.77 -11.89
C GLY A 18 -9.16 -14.13 -12.99
N VAL A 19 -10.10 -14.89 -13.53
CA VAL A 19 -11.15 -14.44 -14.45
C VAL A 19 -12.51 -14.76 -13.84
N ASP A 20 -13.53 -13.99 -14.18
CA ASP A 20 -14.93 -14.31 -13.83
C ASP A 20 -15.57 -15.28 -14.84
N ASP A 21 -16.83 -15.63 -14.60
CA ASP A 21 -17.59 -16.57 -15.44
C ASP A 21 -17.80 -16.04 -16.87
N SER A 22 -17.60 -14.74 -17.11
CA SER A 22 -17.67 -14.10 -18.43
C SER A 22 -16.30 -14.00 -19.11
N GLY A 23 -15.24 -14.52 -18.49
CA GLY A 23 -13.85 -14.43 -18.99
C GLY A 23 -13.17 -13.08 -18.73
N SER A 24 -13.78 -12.17 -17.98
CA SER A 24 -13.18 -10.87 -17.66
C SER A 24 -12.21 -10.98 -16.49
N PRO A 25 -11.08 -10.26 -16.51
CA PRO A 25 -10.07 -10.33 -15.44
C PRO A 25 -10.61 -9.78 -14.13
N LYS A 26 -10.54 -10.59 -13.06
CA LYS A 26 -10.95 -10.21 -11.71
C LYS A 26 -9.77 -9.67 -10.91
N PHE A 27 -9.85 -8.42 -10.50
CA PHE A 27 -8.84 -7.77 -9.66
C PHE A 27 -9.19 -7.89 -8.17
N SER A 28 -8.16 -8.06 -7.35
CA SER A 28 -8.23 -8.09 -5.90
C SER A 28 -7.29 -7.04 -5.32
N THR A 29 -7.69 -6.47 -4.18
CA THR A 29 -6.88 -5.53 -3.42
C THR A 29 -6.59 -6.12 -2.05
N GLN A 30 -5.33 -6.06 -1.63
CA GLN A 30 -4.91 -6.49 -0.30
C GLN A 30 -4.11 -5.38 0.38
N LYS A 31 -4.55 -4.99 1.57
CA LYS A 31 -3.94 -3.92 2.36
C LYS A 31 -3.23 -4.50 3.58
N PHE A 32 -1.96 -4.16 3.73
CA PHE A 32 -1.15 -4.41 4.93
C PHE A 32 -1.04 -3.09 5.68
N SER A 33 -1.73 -3.02 6.82
CA SER A 33 -1.75 -1.83 7.68
C SER A 33 -0.74 -1.96 8.82
N LYS A 34 -0.48 -0.86 9.53
CA LYS A 34 0.43 -0.80 10.69
C LYS A 34 1.90 -1.05 10.33
N ILE A 35 2.31 -0.60 9.15
CA ILE A 35 3.73 -0.51 8.83
C ILE A 35 4.33 0.61 9.66
N LYS A 36 5.56 0.43 10.12
CA LYS A 36 6.26 1.47 10.87
C LYS A 36 6.37 2.74 10.03
N VAL A 37 6.13 3.89 10.64
CA VAL A 37 6.10 5.19 9.93
C VAL A 37 7.46 5.59 9.38
N ASP A 38 8.53 5.05 9.94
CA ASP A 38 9.93 5.23 9.54
C ASP A 38 10.43 4.18 8.55
N ALA A 39 9.57 3.26 8.10
CA ALA A 39 9.95 2.27 7.10
C ALA A 39 10.38 2.96 5.80
N GLU A 40 11.56 2.60 5.33
CA GLU A 40 12.14 3.12 4.09
C GLU A 40 11.32 2.69 2.87
N ASP A 41 11.10 3.63 1.96
CA ASP A 41 10.26 3.42 0.78
C ASP A 41 10.79 2.31 -0.14
N GLU A 42 12.11 2.21 -0.31
CA GLU A 42 12.73 1.16 -1.13
C GLU A 42 12.48 -0.23 -0.52
N LYS A 43 12.69 -0.38 0.79
CA LYS A 43 12.42 -1.64 1.50
C LYS A 43 10.95 -2.00 1.49
N LEU A 44 10.06 -1.01 1.62
CA LEU A 44 8.64 -1.24 1.53
C LEU A 44 8.22 -1.69 0.13
N TYR A 45 8.82 -1.13 -0.91
CA TYR A 45 8.59 -1.52 -2.29
C TYR A 45 9.12 -2.93 -2.60
N GLU A 46 10.33 -3.27 -2.14
CA GLU A 46 10.91 -4.62 -2.27
C GLU A 46 9.99 -5.69 -1.65
N VAL A 47 9.53 -5.46 -0.43
CA VAL A 47 8.58 -6.34 0.26
C VAL A 47 7.26 -6.42 -0.50
N GLY A 48 6.73 -5.28 -0.94
CA GLY A 48 5.49 -5.24 -1.73
C GLY A 48 5.59 -6.03 -3.03
N LYS A 49 6.71 -5.93 -3.75
CA LYS A 49 6.97 -6.70 -4.96
C LYS A 49 7.07 -8.20 -4.69
N ALA A 50 7.78 -8.60 -3.63
CA ALA A 50 7.90 -10.00 -3.25
C ALA A 50 6.54 -10.60 -2.86
N LEU A 51 5.75 -9.91 -2.04
CA LEU A 51 4.40 -10.32 -1.66
C LEU A 51 3.48 -10.40 -2.88
N ALA A 52 3.56 -9.41 -3.77
CA ALA A 52 2.70 -9.38 -4.94
C ALA A 52 3.01 -10.56 -5.89
N ASN A 53 4.30 -10.88 -6.11
CA ASN A 53 4.73 -12.05 -6.90
C ASN A 53 4.25 -13.37 -6.29
N LEU A 54 4.21 -13.47 -4.95
CA LEU A 54 3.70 -14.65 -4.25
C LEU A 54 2.19 -14.80 -4.43
N LEU A 55 1.45 -13.69 -4.37
CA LEU A 55 -0.01 -13.66 -4.43
C LEU A 55 -0.55 -13.84 -5.86
N SER A 56 0.19 -13.36 -6.86
CA SER A 56 -0.20 -13.48 -8.28
C SER A 56 1.00 -13.31 -9.19
N SER A 57 1.01 -14.04 -10.31
CA SER A 57 1.96 -13.81 -11.41
C SER A 57 1.69 -12.53 -12.18
N ARG A 58 0.54 -11.87 -11.96
CA ARG A 58 0.12 -10.61 -12.61
C ARG A 58 -0.21 -9.55 -11.57
N VAL A 59 0.85 -8.95 -11.05
CA VAL A 59 0.77 -7.78 -10.17
C VAL A 59 0.45 -6.55 -11.01
N ASN A 60 -0.59 -5.81 -10.62
CA ASN A 60 -1.00 -4.62 -11.34
C ASN A 60 -0.37 -3.35 -10.73
N SER A 61 -0.30 -3.27 -9.40
CA SER A 61 0.28 -2.11 -8.71
C SER A 61 0.70 -2.41 -7.27
N VAL A 62 1.80 -1.79 -6.84
CA VAL A 62 2.24 -1.68 -5.44
C VAL A 62 2.08 -0.22 -5.02
N LEU A 63 1.28 0.04 -4.00
CA LEU A 63 0.92 1.39 -3.55
C LEU A 63 1.31 1.59 -2.09
N LYS A 64 1.78 2.79 -1.77
CA LYS A 64 1.98 3.27 -0.40
C LYS A 64 0.86 4.22 -0.03
N GLU A 65 0.27 4.05 1.14
CA GLU A 65 -0.71 4.97 1.71
C GLU A 65 -0.18 5.51 3.04
N ASP A 66 -0.10 6.84 3.13
CA ASP A 66 0.41 7.58 4.29
C ASP A 66 -0.69 8.51 4.83
N ASP A 67 -1.07 8.35 6.10
CA ASP A 67 -2.08 9.19 6.75
C ASP A 67 -1.40 10.29 7.56
N PHE A 68 -1.68 11.55 7.22
CA PHE A 68 -1.15 12.72 7.93
C PHE A 68 -2.21 13.38 8.81
N LYS A 69 -1.80 13.79 10.02
CA LYS A 69 -2.59 14.66 10.90
C LYS A 69 -1.99 16.06 10.90
N PHE A 70 -2.81 17.07 10.66
CA PHE A 70 -2.43 18.47 10.86
C PHE A 70 -2.54 18.82 12.35
N VAL A 71 -1.52 19.51 12.86
CA VAL A 71 -1.49 20.06 14.22
C VAL A 71 -1.10 21.53 14.15
N ASP A 72 -1.65 22.35 15.05
CA ASP A 72 -1.23 23.73 15.22
C ASP A 72 0.10 23.78 16.00
N ASP A 73 1.07 24.49 15.43
CA ASP A 73 2.31 24.85 16.10
C ASP A 73 2.03 26.06 17.00
N THR A 74 1.51 25.82 18.21
CA THR A 74 1.50 26.81 19.28
C THR A 74 2.90 26.83 19.91
N GLN A 75 3.64 27.90 19.65
CA GLN A 75 4.95 28.19 20.25
C GLN A 75 4.92 28.12 21.77
#